data_AF-A0A950PF07-F1
#
_entry.id   AF-A0A950PF07-F1
#
_cell.length_a   1.000
_cell.length_b   1.000
_cell.length_c   1.000
_cell.angle_alpha   90.00
_cell.angle_beta   90.00
_cell.angle_gamma   90.00
#
_symmetry.space_group_name_H-M   'P 1'
#
loop_
_entity.id
_entity.type
_entity.pdbx_description
1 polymer ?
#
loop_
_entity_poly.entity_id
_entity_poly.type
_entity_poly.pdbx_seq_one_letter_code
_entity_poly.pdbx_strand_id
1 'polypeptide(L)'
;MHYRRISADCHLDLPWLPPELFVENAPRELKDRMPYVEDGPEGPKWTTKKGVQMGIPGAVGSVGAPFVPGQNYRVDKMAETGLYEAGKRGERRPGDPHLRIKEMEKDGVDAEIIFGILGVVSRLEDHEAASECLRIYNDYLKWFCSHYP
;
A
#
# COMPACT_ATOMS: atom_id res chain seq x y z
N MET A 1 -27.36 9.38 5.67
CA MET A 1 -26.17 9.63 6.51
C MET A 1 -25.76 11.08 6.36
N HIS A 2 -25.17 11.69 7.38
CA HIS A 2 -24.60 13.04 7.31
C HIS A 2 -23.09 12.95 7.56
N TYR A 3 -22.30 13.30 6.54
CA TYR A 3 -20.83 13.34 6.63
C TYR A 3 -20.39 14.75 7.01
N ARG A 4 -19.50 14.88 8.00
CA ARG A 4 -18.90 16.14 8.46
C ARG A 4 -17.54 16.40 7.81
N ARG A 5 -16.75 15.34 7.58
CA ARG A 5 -15.45 15.42 6.89
C ARG A 5 -15.29 14.26 5.92
N ILE A 6 -15.05 14.61 4.66
CA ILE A 6 -14.74 13.66 3.59
C ILE A 6 -13.30 13.93 3.14
N SER A 7 -12.46 12.91 3.17
CA SER A 7 -11.14 12.98 2.53
C SER A 7 -11.30 12.68 1.04
N ALA A 8 -11.18 13.71 0.20
CA ALA A 8 -11.31 13.55 -1.25
C ALA A 8 -10.06 12.95 -1.91
N ASP A 9 -8.97 12.77 -1.15
CA ASP A 9 -7.69 12.27 -1.63
C ASP A 9 -7.01 11.42 -0.56
N CYS A 10 -7.25 10.12 -0.60
CA CYS A 10 -6.58 9.11 0.19
C CYS A 10 -5.95 8.05 -0.70
N HIS A 11 -4.98 7.32 -0.17
CA HIS A 11 -4.20 6.35 -0.93
C HIS A 11 -4.11 5.01 -0.19
N LEU A 12 -4.14 3.93 -0.97
CA LEU A 12 -3.75 2.59 -0.54
C LEU A 12 -2.78 2.00 -1.58
N ASP A 13 -1.50 2.27 -1.38
CA ASP A 13 -0.45 1.94 -2.34
C ASP A 13 0.44 0.77 -1.89
N LEU A 14 1.32 0.35 -2.80
CA LEU A 14 2.14 -0.87 -2.72
C LEU A 14 2.76 -1.15 -1.33
N PRO A 15 3.37 -0.19 -0.61
CA PRO A 15 4.00 -0.46 0.68
C PRO A 15 3.06 -1.04 1.74
N TRP A 16 1.77 -0.77 1.64
CA TRP A 16 0.76 -1.12 2.65
C TRP A 16 -0.12 -2.30 2.26
N LEU A 17 0.12 -2.90 1.08
CA LEU A 17 -0.59 -4.09 0.61
C LEU A 17 -0.04 -5.38 1.23
N PRO A 18 -0.82 -6.47 1.22
CA PRO A 18 -0.32 -7.79 1.63
C PRO A 18 0.91 -8.21 0.80
N PRO A 19 1.98 -8.72 1.43
CA PRO A 19 3.26 -9.05 0.80
C PRO A 19 3.19 -9.91 -0.47
N GLU A 20 2.25 -10.84 -0.54
CA GLU A 20 2.13 -11.81 -1.63
C GLU A 20 0.87 -11.60 -2.49
N LEU A 21 0.13 -10.48 -2.28
CA LEU A 21 -1.17 -10.21 -2.89
C LEU A 21 -1.20 -10.55 -4.40
N PHE A 22 -0.21 -10.07 -5.14
CA PHE A 22 -0.17 -10.23 -6.59
C PHE A 22 0.24 -11.64 -7.01
N VAL A 23 1.23 -12.24 -6.34
CA VAL A 23 1.70 -13.61 -6.66
C VAL A 23 0.63 -14.66 -6.34
N GLU A 24 -0.13 -14.47 -5.27
CA GLU A 24 -1.21 -15.39 -4.87
C GLU A 24 -2.36 -15.38 -5.88
N ASN A 25 -2.75 -14.18 -6.35
CA ASN A 25 -3.97 -13.96 -7.12
C ASN A 25 -3.77 -13.85 -8.65
N ALA A 26 -2.52 -13.86 -9.13
CA ALA A 26 -2.22 -13.88 -10.56
C ALA A 26 -2.40 -15.29 -11.17
N PRO A 27 -2.70 -15.37 -12.47
CA PRO A 27 -2.67 -16.64 -13.19
C PRO A 27 -1.25 -17.20 -13.23
N ARG A 28 -1.14 -18.53 -13.37
CA ARG A 28 0.12 -19.28 -13.19
C ARG A 28 1.27 -18.73 -14.02
N GLU A 29 0.99 -18.35 -15.26
CA GLU A 29 1.92 -17.83 -16.25
C GLU A 29 2.43 -16.41 -15.93
N LEU A 30 1.72 -15.67 -15.07
CA LEU A 30 2.11 -14.32 -14.66
C LEU A 30 2.72 -14.25 -13.27
N LYS A 31 2.61 -15.30 -12.44
CA LYS A 31 3.12 -15.29 -11.05
C LYS A 31 4.59 -14.89 -10.94
N ASP A 32 5.42 -15.34 -11.87
CA ASP A 32 6.86 -15.02 -11.87
C ASP A 32 7.18 -13.57 -12.28
N ARG A 33 6.19 -12.83 -12.79
CA ARG A 33 6.28 -11.44 -13.22
C ARG A 33 5.67 -10.47 -12.20
N MET A 34 5.01 -11.00 -11.17
CA MET A 34 4.31 -10.21 -10.16
C MET A 34 5.25 -9.61 -9.11
N PRO A 35 4.91 -8.44 -8.55
CA PRO A 35 5.62 -7.91 -7.40
C PRO A 35 5.28 -8.69 -6.13
N TYR A 36 6.28 -8.87 -5.27
CA TYR A 36 6.17 -9.50 -3.94
C TYR A 36 7.19 -8.89 -2.98
N VAL A 37 7.04 -9.17 -1.69
CA VAL A 37 8.06 -8.80 -0.69
C VAL A 37 9.02 -9.95 -0.47
N GLU A 38 10.32 -9.66 -0.48
CA GLU A 38 11.37 -10.58 -0.05
C GLU A 38 12.29 -9.92 0.98
N ASP A 39 12.97 -10.75 1.78
CA ASP A 39 14.03 -10.28 2.66
C ASP A 39 15.26 -9.88 1.85
N GLY A 40 15.85 -8.74 2.19
CA GLY A 40 17.09 -8.24 1.63
C GLY A 40 18.10 -7.81 2.70
N PRO A 41 19.34 -7.43 2.30
CA PRO A 41 20.39 -7.03 3.24
C PRO A 41 20.03 -5.83 4.12
N GLU A 42 19.19 -4.93 3.61
CA GLU A 42 18.72 -3.73 4.32
C GLU A 42 17.32 -3.92 4.95
N GLY A 43 16.81 -5.16 4.92
CA GLY A 43 15.47 -5.52 5.36
C GLY A 43 14.53 -5.89 4.20
N PRO A 44 13.22 -6.07 4.50
CA PRO A 44 12.23 -6.44 3.51
C PRO A 44 12.09 -5.40 2.40
N LYS A 45 11.93 -5.85 1.16
CA LYS A 45 11.74 -5.00 -0.02
C LYS A 45 10.68 -5.58 -0.95
N TRP A 46 9.88 -4.70 -1.55
CA TRP A 46 9.07 -5.06 -2.70
C TRP A 46 9.97 -5.21 -3.93
N THR A 47 9.85 -6.34 -4.63
CA THR A 47 10.61 -6.67 -5.83
C THR A 47 9.79 -7.50 -6.82
N THR A 48 10.32 -7.76 -8.01
CA THR A 48 9.89 -8.85 -8.90
C THR A 48 10.98 -9.92 -9.01
N LYS A 49 10.69 -11.10 -9.56
CA LYS A 49 11.72 -12.14 -9.78
C LYS A 49 12.80 -11.71 -10.79
N LYS A 50 12.52 -10.69 -11.60
CA LYS A 50 13.49 -10.05 -12.48
C LYS A 50 14.42 -9.07 -11.74
N GLY A 51 14.23 -8.90 -10.42
CA GLY A 51 15.05 -8.02 -9.58
C GLY A 51 14.67 -6.54 -9.64
N VAL A 52 13.50 -6.19 -10.20
CA VAL A 52 13.04 -4.80 -10.23
C VAL A 52 12.68 -4.35 -8.81
N GLN A 53 13.40 -3.37 -8.26
CA GLN A 53 13.10 -2.82 -6.93
C GLN A 53 11.90 -1.88 -6.98
N MET A 54 10.87 -2.22 -6.20
CA MET A 54 9.58 -1.53 -6.23
C MET A 54 9.32 -0.66 -5.00
N GLY A 55 9.98 -0.94 -3.87
CA GLY A 55 9.81 -0.14 -2.65
C GLY A 55 10.16 -0.84 -1.36
N ILE A 56 9.97 -0.15 -0.23
CA ILE A 56 10.08 -0.70 1.13
C ILE A 56 8.65 -0.90 1.68
N PRO A 57 8.30 -2.08 2.21
CA PRO A 57 7.03 -2.31 2.89
C PRO A 57 6.84 -1.38 4.09
N GLY A 58 5.62 -0.88 4.30
CA GLY A 58 5.26 -0.03 5.44
C GLY A 58 5.99 1.33 5.49
N ALA A 59 6.52 1.79 4.36
CA ALA A 59 7.32 3.01 4.27
C ALA A 59 6.57 4.18 3.60
N VAL A 60 7.30 5.26 3.30
CA VAL A 60 6.71 6.56 2.93
C VAL A 60 6.23 6.59 1.47
N GLY A 61 5.04 7.14 1.24
CA GLY A 61 4.51 7.42 -0.10
C GLY A 61 4.05 6.19 -0.87
N SER A 62 3.81 6.35 -2.17
CA SER A 62 3.18 5.33 -3.01
C SER A 62 4.06 4.12 -3.33
N VAL A 63 5.37 4.28 -3.19
CA VAL A 63 6.39 3.28 -3.58
C VAL A 63 7.38 3.00 -2.46
N GLY A 64 7.10 3.44 -1.23
CA GLY A 64 7.86 3.02 -0.05
C GLY A 64 9.28 3.59 -0.01
N ALA A 65 9.40 4.91 -0.05
CA ALA A 65 10.67 5.59 0.21
C ALA A 65 11.04 5.51 1.71
N PRO A 66 12.34 5.51 2.06
CA PRO A 66 12.74 5.54 3.47
C PRO A 66 12.23 6.82 4.15
N PHE A 67 11.87 6.69 5.43
CA PHE A 67 11.54 7.84 6.25
C PHE A 67 12.82 8.61 6.62
N VAL A 68 12.83 9.91 6.36
CA VAL A 68 13.93 10.82 6.73
C VAL A 68 13.35 11.94 7.61
N PRO A 69 13.69 11.97 8.91
CA PRO A 69 13.18 12.98 9.84
C PRO A 69 13.50 14.41 9.37
N GLY A 70 12.50 15.30 9.42
CA GLY A 70 12.65 16.71 9.07
C GLY A 70 12.63 17.01 7.58
N GLN A 71 12.55 15.99 6.70
CA GLN A 71 12.44 16.20 5.25
C GLN A 71 11.04 16.68 4.84
N ASN A 72 10.00 16.21 5.53
CA ASN A 72 8.62 16.57 5.21
C ASN A 72 7.75 16.60 6.47
N TYR A 73 7.23 17.78 6.80
CA TYR A 73 6.40 18.00 7.99
C TYR A 73 5.22 17.03 8.12
N ARG A 74 4.52 16.70 7.03
CA ARG A 74 3.37 15.78 7.09
C ARG A 74 3.81 14.35 7.38
N VAL A 75 4.92 13.94 6.78
CA VAL A 75 5.54 12.62 7.01
C VAL A 75 6.03 12.51 8.45
N ASP A 76 6.64 13.57 8.99
CA ASP A 76 7.05 13.62 10.41
C ASP A 76 5.83 13.47 11.33
N LYS A 77 4.72 14.15 11.03
CA LYS A 77 3.46 13.99 11.79
C LYS A 77 2.88 12.59 11.72
N MET A 78 2.98 11.91 10.58
CA MET A 78 2.63 10.50 10.46
C MET A 78 3.57 9.62 11.32
N ALA A 79 4.87 9.90 11.30
CA ALA A 79 5.87 9.18 12.09
C ALA A 79 5.63 9.30 13.60
N GLU A 80 5.25 10.48 14.10
CA GLU A 80 4.89 10.74 15.51
C GLU A 80 3.75 9.81 16.01
N THR A 81 2.89 9.32 15.12
CA THR A 81 1.82 8.36 15.47
C THR A 81 2.30 6.92 15.63
N GLY A 82 3.59 6.66 15.34
CA GLY A 82 4.17 5.32 15.29
C GLY A 82 3.91 4.57 13.98
N LEU A 83 3.38 5.22 12.93
CA LEU A 83 2.99 4.58 11.68
C LEU A 83 4.13 3.75 11.05
N TYR A 84 5.30 4.34 10.87
CA TYR A 84 6.42 3.66 10.21
C TYR A 84 7.08 2.60 11.11
N GLU A 85 7.08 2.79 12.43
CA GLU A 85 7.53 1.75 13.37
C GLU A 85 6.59 0.54 13.37
N ALA A 86 5.28 0.76 13.24
CA ALA A 86 4.31 -0.30 13.03
C ALA A 86 4.52 -1.01 11.68
N GLY A 87 4.78 -0.26 10.61
CA GLY A 87 5.13 -0.79 9.30
C GLY A 87 6.35 -1.72 9.33
N LYS A 88 7.41 -1.37 10.06
CA LYS A 88 8.59 -2.23 10.27
C LYS A 88 8.28 -3.55 10.98
N ARG A 89 7.22 -3.60 11.79
CA ARG A 89 6.72 -4.83 12.44
C ARG A 89 5.73 -5.62 11.57
N GLY A 90 5.48 -5.17 10.34
CA GLY A 90 4.50 -5.77 9.43
C GLY A 90 3.05 -5.36 9.68
N GLU A 91 2.80 -4.39 10.57
CA GLU A 91 1.45 -3.87 10.81
C GLU A 91 1.05 -2.93 9.66
N ARG A 92 0.08 -3.34 8.85
CA ARG A 92 -0.37 -2.59 7.68
C ARG A 92 -1.52 -1.66 8.03
N ARG A 93 -1.33 -0.70 8.96
CA ARG A 93 -2.43 0.18 9.45
C ARG A 93 -3.28 0.82 8.33
N PRO A 94 -2.72 1.37 7.24
CA PRO A 94 -3.50 1.89 6.11
C PRO A 94 -4.15 0.81 5.23
N GLY A 95 -3.60 -0.41 5.21
CA GLY A 95 -4.03 -1.52 4.33
C GLY A 95 -4.76 -2.65 5.04
N ASP A 96 -5.08 -2.48 6.33
CA ASP A 96 -5.98 -3.31 7.11
C ASP A 96 -7.26 -2.49 7.40
N PRO A 97 -8.44 -2.95 6.96
CA PRO A 97 -9.66 -2.16 7.08
C PRO A 97 -10.04 -1.88 8.55
N HIS A 98 -9.74 -2.80 9.46
CA HIS A 98 -10.05 -2.68 10.89
C HIS A 98 -9.09 -1.75 11.64
N LEU A 99 -7.88 -1.58 11.13
CA LEU A 99 -6.94 -0.58 11.65
C LEU A 99 -7.18 0.78 11.02
N ARG A 100 -7.48 0.83 9.72
CA ARG A 100 -7.73 2.07 8.99
C ARG A 100 -8.94 2.83 9.52
N ILE A 101 -10.03 2.14 9.85
CA ILE A 101 -11.21 2.81 10.42
C ILE A 101 -10.88 3.53 11.75
N LYS A 102 -9.99 2.97 12.57
CA LYS A 102 -9.54 3.59 13.83
C LYS A 102 -8.70 4.83 13.58
N GLU A 103 -7.90 4.84 12.51
CA GLU A 103 -7.16 6.03 12.08
C GLU A 103 -8.12 7.12 11.59
N MET A 104 -9.11 6.75 10.78
CA MET A 104 -10.14 7.67 10.31
C MET A 104 -10.92 8.29 11.49
N GLU A 105 -11.31 7.49 12.48
CA GLU A 105 -11.97 7.96 13.70
C GLU A 105 -11.09 8.94 14.49
N LYS A 106 -9.80 8.63 14.64
CA LYS A 106 -8.82 9.50 15.30
C LYS A 106 -8.65 10.83 14.56
N ASP A 107 -8.63 10.80 13.24
CA ASP A 107 -8.48 11.98 12.38
C ASP A 107 -9.83 12.71 12.13
N GLY A 108 -10.93 12.17 12.65
CA GLY A 108 -12.28 12.71 12.47
C GLY A 108 -12.74 12.73 11.02
N VAL A 109 -12.35 11.73 10.23
CA VAL A 109 -12.75 11.52 8.83
C VAL A 109 -13.93 10.54 8.79
N ASP A 110 -15.05 10.96 8.20
CA ASP A 110 -16.26 10.12 8.15
C ASP A 110 -16.34 9.28 6.86
N ALA A 111 -15.68 9.72 5.79
CA ALA A 111 -15.60 9.00 4.51
C ALA A 111 -14.35 9.41 3.73
N GLU A 112 -13.91 8.57 2.80
CA GLU A 112 -12.73 8.82 1.98
C GLU A 112 -12.87 8.26 0.56
N ILE A 113 -12.17 8.90 -0.38
CA ILE A 113 -11.92 8.37 -1.72
C ILE A 113 -10.52 7.78 -1.73
N ILE A 114 -10.40 6.49 -2.07
CA ILE A 114 -9.12 5.77 -2.08
C ILE A 114 -8.59 5.63 -3.51
N PHE A 115 -7.39 6.14 -3.75
CA PHE A 115 -6.59 5.98 -4.97
C PHE A 115 -5.51 4.91 -4.79
N GLY A 116 -5.00 4.40 -5.91
CA GLY A 116 -3.91 3.43 -5.99
C GLY A 116 -4.10 2.49 -7.18
N ILE A 117 -3.15 1.60 -7.51
CA ILE A 117 -1.77 1.55 -7.00
C ILE A 117 -0.86 2.47 -7.82
N LEU A 118 -0.49 3.61 -7.23
CA LEU A 118 0.22 4.66 -7.94
C LEU A 118 1.67 4.24 -8.24
N GLY A 119 2.05 4.32 -9.52
CA GLY A 119 3.43 4.12 -9.98
C GLY A 119 3.86 2.66 -10.16
N VAL A 120 3.06 1.67 -9.71
CA VAL A 120 3.40 0.24 -9.88
C VAL A 120 3.44 -0.16 -11.35
N VAL A 121 2.42 0.25 -12.13
CA VAL A 121 2.31 -0.03 -13.57
C VAL A 121 3.54 0.44 -14.34
N SER A 122 4.00 1.66 -14.08
CA SER A 122 5.14 2.25 -14.78
C SER A 122 6.46 1.58 -14.41
N ARG A 123 6.60 1.04 -13.19
CA ARG A 123 7.84 0.40 -12.72
C ARG A 123 7.99 -1.04 -13.16
N LEU A 124 6.89 -1.75 -13.42
CA LEU A 124 6.94 -3.15 -13.84
C LEU A 124 7.58 -3.33 -15.22
N GLU A 125 7.55 -2.31 -16.07
CA GLU A 125 8.03 -2.36 -17.47
C GLU A 125 7.47 -3.57 -18.25
N ASP A 126 6.28 -4.02 -17.88
CA ASP A 126 5.62 -5.21 -18.37
C ASP A 126 4.11 -4.95 -18.42
N HIS A 127 3.59 -4.66 -19.61
CA HIS A 127 2.21 -4.20 -19.78
C HIS A 127 1.15 -5.23 -19.37
N GLU A 128 1.41 -6.51 -19.64
CA GLU A 128 0.48 -7.58 -19.30
C GLU A 128 0.47 -7.82 -17.79
N ALA A 129 1.65 -7.90 -17.16
CA ALA A 129 1.76 -8.00 -15.71
C ALA A 129 1.15 -6.79 -15.00
N ALA A 130 1.36 -5.59 -15.54
CA ALA A 130 0.81 -4.37 -14.99
C ALA A 130 -0.73 -4.32 -15.06
N SER A 131 -1.32 -4.74 -16.18
CA SER A 131 -2.78 -4.84 -16.30
C SER A 131 -3.35 -5.84 -15.29
N GLU A 132 -2.66 -6.96 -15.09
CA GLU A 132 -3.09 -7.97 -14.12
C GLU A 132 -2.96 -7.47 -12.67
N CYS A 133 -1.91 -6.71 -12.35
CA CYS A 133 -1.78 -6.05 -11.04
C CYS A 133 -2.96 -5.12 -10.76
N LEU A 134 -3.42 -4.34 -11.75
CA LEU A 134 -4.58 -3.47 -11.58
C LEU A 134 -5.87 -4.27 -11.35
N ARG A 135 -6.06 -5.39 -12.06
CA ARG A 135 -7.22 -6.28 -11.84
C ARG A 135 -7.22 -6.82 -10.40
N ILE A 136 -6.10 -7.37 -9.95
CA ILE A 136 -5.94 -7.90 -8.59
C ILE A 136 -6.15 -6.81 -7.54
N TYR A 137 -5.60 -5.61 -7.76
CA TYR A 137 -5.80 -4.48 -6.85
C TYR A 137 -7.26 -4.04 -6.76
N ASN A 138 -7.98 -4.00 -7.88
CA ASN A 138 -9.41 -3.66 -7.88
C ASN A 138 -10.25 -4.70 -7.11
N ASP A 139 -9.95 -5.99 -7.29
CA ASP A 139 -10.61 -7.06 -6.54
C ASP A 139 -10.29 -6.97 -5.04
N TYR A 140 -9.02 -6.68 -4.70
CA TYR A 140 -8.59 -6.44 -3.34
C TYR A 140 -9.30 -5.23 -2.72
N LEU A 141 -9.40 -4.10 -3.43
CA LEU A 141 -10.10 -2.92 -2.94
C LEU A 141 -11.59 -3.18 -2.72
N LYS A 142 -12.24 -3.96 -3.60
CA LYS A 142 -13.63 -4.37 -3.40
C LYS A 142 -13.79 -5.15 -2.08
N TRP A 143 -12.90 -6.11 -1.83
CA TRP A 143 -12.87 -6.83 -0.55
C TRP A 143 -12.59 -5.87 0.62
N PHE A 144 -11.58 -5.01 0.50
CA PHE A 144 -11.17 -4.06 1.52
C PHE A 144 -12.34 -3.17 1.97
N CYS A 145 -12.99 -2.48 1.03
CA CYS A 145 -14.11 -1.58 1.29
C CYS A 145 -15.37 -2.31 1.79
N SER A 146 -15.53 -3.60 1.50
CA SER A 146 -16.74 -4.35 1.91
C SER A 146 -16.89 -4.53 3.43
N HIS A 147 -15.82 -4.33 4.21
CA HIS A 147 -15.87 -4.43 5.68
C HIS A 147 -16.61 -3.25 6.32
N TYR A 148 -16.59 -2.08 5.66
CA TYR A 148 -17.16 -0.83 6.14
C TYR A 148 -17.78 -0.05 4.96
N PRO A 149 -18.93 -0.51 4.42
CA PRO A 149 -19.56 0.06 3.23
C PRO A 149 -20.29 1.39 3.46
#